data_AF-A0A0V0SXR2-F1
#
_entry.id   AF-A0A0V0SXR2-F1
#
_cell.length_a   1.000
_cell.length_b   1.000
_cell.length_c   1.000
_cell.angle_alpha   90.00
_cell.angle_beta   90.00
_cell.angle_gamma   90.00
#
_symmetry.space_group_name_H-M   'P 1'
#
loop_
_entity.id
_entity.type
_entity.pdbx_description
1 polymer ?
#
loop_
_entity_poly.entity_id
_entity_poly.type
_entity_poly.pdbx_seq_one_letter_code
_entity_poly.pdbx_strand_id
1 'polypeptide(L)'
;LKSGENPVWADSRTNIDQNRDHSIITTMANFVQYHAQVNVLAYSDDPPNLPPRNEKSKTKGILLVRSGADEAAWFVHTVPNFLAYLSAYSWPPAETAKGHMFLCISFSSALLNSVGKAIRYQEPYVY
;
A
#
# COMPACT_ATOMS: atom_id res chain seq x y z
N LEU A 1 -8.96 -8.09 6.53
CA LEU A 1 -8.28 -6.81 6.26
C LEU A 1 -8.36 -5.83 7.43
N LYS A 2 -9.32 -5.96 8.37
CA LYS A 2 -9.37 -5.10 9.58
C LYS A 2 -8.48 -5.63 10.70
N SER A 3 -7.68 -4.74 11.30
CA SER A 3 -6.97 -4.98 12.58
C SER A 3 -7.82 -4.52 13.77
N GLY A 4 -7.48 -4.98 14.98
CA GLY A 4 -8.07 -4.47 16.22
C GLY A 4 -7.69 -3.01 16.50
N GLU A 5 -8.45 -2.35 17.39
CA GLU A 5 -8.23 -0.95 17.77
C GLU A 5 -7.00 -0.80 18.69
N ASN A 6 -6.20 0.24 18.45
CA ASN A 6 -5.22 0.75 19.39
C ASN A 6 -5.54 2.24 19.64
N PRO A 7 -5.99 2.62 20.84
CA PRO A 7 -6.47 3.97 21.11
C PRO A 7 -5.35 5.01 21.26
N VAL A 8 -4.08 4.59 21.28
CA VAL A 8 -2.93 5.47 21.49
C VAL A 8 -1.85 5.25 20.43
N TRP A 9 -1.19 6.33 20.03
CA TRP A 9 0.02 6.27 19.23
C TRP A 9 1.16 5.71 20.07
N ALA A 10 1.86 4.73 19.53
CA ALA A 10 3.02 4.11 20.15
C ALA A 10 3.99 3.65 19.06
N ASP A 11 5.27 3.54 19.43
CA ASP A 11 6.28 2.99 18.55
C ASP A 11 5.96 1.54 18.18
N SER A 12 6.28 1.16 16.94
CA SER A 12 6.13 -0.24 16.51
C SER A 12 7.12 -1.13 17.26
N ARG A 13 6.78 -2.42 17.40
CA ARG A 13 7.66 -3.40 18.08
C ARG A 13 8.96 -3.64 17.32
N THR A 14 8.96 -3.43 16.02
CA THR A 14 10.10 -3.62 15.13
C THR A 14 10.18 -2.47 14.13
N ASN A 15 11.38 -2.23 13.63
CA ASN A 15 11.60 -1.24 12.59
C ASN A 15 10.93 -1.66 11.27
N ILE A 16 10.57 -0.67 10.46
CA ILE A 16 9.93 -0.87 9.16
C ILE A 16 10.77 -1.71 8.18
N ASP A 17 12.08 -1.81 8.38
CA ASP A 17 12.97 -2.59 7.51
C ASP A 17 12.96 -4.09 7.83
N GLN A 18 12.30 -4.50 8.92
CA GLN A 18 12.17 -5.90 9.32
C GLN A 18 10.97 -6.55 8.65
N ASN A 19 11.12 -7.75 8.09
CA ASN A 19 9.99 -8.48 7.49
C ASN A 19 9.09 -9.19 8.53
N ARG A 20 8.72 -8.53 9.63
CA ARG A 20 7.84 -9.11 10.67
C ARG A 20 7.36 -8.05 11.66
N ASP A 21 6.30 -8.37 12.39
CA ASP A 21 5.89 -7.70 13.64
C ASP A 21 5.58 -6.19 13.56
N HIS A 22 5.19 -5.68 12.38
CA HIS A 22 4.63 -4.34 12.20
C HIS A 22 3.40 -4.33 11.27
N SER A 23 2.60 -3.27 11.32
CA SER A 23 1.30 -3.19 10.62
C SER A 23 1.43 -3.20 9.09
N ILE A 24 2.52 -2.64 8.56
CA ILE A 24 2.75 -2.55 7.11
C ILE A 24 2.93 -3.91 6.47
N ILE A 25 3.76 -4.81 7.03
CA ILE A 25 3.93 -6.16 6.47
C ILE A 25 2.63 -6.97 6.56
N THR A 26 1.90 -6.85 7.66
CA THR A 26 0.59 -7.51 7.83
C THR A 26 -0.42 -7.03 6.79
N THR A 27 -0.45 -5.72 6.51
CA THR A 27 -1.33 -5.16 5.48
C THR A 27 -0.92 -5.62 4.08
N MET A 28 0.39 -5.64 3.81
CA MET A 28 0.95 -5.99 2.50
C MET A 28 1.06 -7.49 2.25
N ALA A 29 0.66 -8.36 3.19
CA ALA A 29 0.70 -9.81 3.02
C ALA A 29 0.01 -10.26 1.72
N ASN A 30 -1.16 -9.68 1.40
CA ASN A 30 -1.89 -10.00 0.16
C ASN A 30 -1.33 -9.34 -1.12
N PHE A 31 -0.30 -8.52 -0.98
CA PHE A 31 0.41 -7.86 -2.08
C PHE A 31 1.72 -8.58 -2.41
N VAL A 32 2.44 -9.05 -1.38
CA VAL A 32 3.69 -9.82 -1.53
C VAL A 32 3.48 -11.30 -1.83
N GLN A 33 2.29 -11.82 -1.52
CA GLN A 33 1.90 -13.20 -1.80
C GLN A 33 0.59 -13.23 -2.58
N TYR A 34 0.52 -14.14 -3.55
CA TYR A 34 -0.66 -14.31 -4.37
C TYR A 34 -1.77 -15.00 -3.57
N HIS A 35 -2.95 -14.39 -3.57
CA HIS A 35 -4.18 -14.99 -3.08
C HIS A 35 -5.29 -14.81 -4.10
N ALA A 36 -5.86 -15.91 -4.60
CA ALA A 36 -6.81 -15.91 -5.72
C ALA A 36 -8.06 -15.05 -5.46
N GLN A 37 -8.44 -14.89 -4.19
CA GLN A 37 -9.58 -14.08 -3.78
C GLN A 37 -9.27 -12.58 -3.61
N VAL A 38 -8.03 -12.12 -3.82
CA VAL A 38 -7.66 -10.70 -3.64
C VAL A 38 -7.15 -10.14 -4.97
N ASN A 39 -7.83 -9.10 -5.45
CA ASN A 39 -7.37 -8.30 -6.58
C ASN A 39 -6.59 -7.10 -6.08
N VAL A 40 -5.59 -6.70 -6.86
CA VAL A 40 -4.64 -5.65 -6.51
C VAL A 40 -4.58 -4.62 -7.65
N LEU A 41 -4.54 -3.34 -7.29
CA LEU A 41 -4.13 -2.26 -8.17
C LEU A 41 -3.06 -1.44 -7.45
N ALA A 42 -1.88 -1.29 -8.04
CA ALA A 42 -0.81 -0.47 -7.50
C ALA A 42 -0.59 0.79 -8.35
N TYR A 43 -0.17 1.87 -7.71
CA TYR A 43 0.19 3.10 -8.41
C TYR A 43 1.33 3.83 -7.70
N SER A 44 2.23 4.44 -8.46
CA SER A 44 3.39 5.19 -7.96
C SER A 44 4.06 5.94 -9.09
N ASP A 45 4.58 7.14 -8.84
CA ASP A 45 5.50 7.85 -9.76
C ASP A 45 6.95 7.33 -9.69
N ASP A 46 7.27 6.53 -8.69
CA ASP A 46 8.56 5.84 -8.56
C ASP A 46 8.33 4.38 -8.14
N PRO A 47 7.82 3.54 -9.06
CA PRO A 47 7.50 2.14 -8.79
C PRO A 47 8.76 1.28 -8.68
N PRO A 48 8.73 0.19 -7.89
CA PRO A 48 9.83 -0.75 -7.80
C PRO A 48 10.03 -1.51 -9.11
N ASN A 49 11.28 -1.83 -9.44
CA ASN A 49 11.71 -2.55 -10.66
C ASN A 49 11.34 -1.88 -11.99
N LEU A 50 10.90 -0.62 -11.97
CA LEU A 50 10.52 0.16 -13.13
C LEU A 50 11.18 1.55 -13.03
N PRO A 51 11.48 2.22 -14.16
CA PRO A 51 12.03 3.58 -14.11
C PRO A 51 11.03 4.56 -13.46
N PRO A 52 11.52 5.58 -12.74
CA PRO A 52 10.68 6.66 -12.25
C PRO A 52 9.95 7.34 -13.41
N ARG A 53 8.72 7.76 -13.16
CA ARG A 53 7.87 8.44 -14.12
C ARG A 53 7.79 9.92 -13.77
N ASN A 54 7.95 10.77 -14.78
CA ASN A 54 7.66 12.20 -14.66
C ASN A 54 6.15 12.45 -14.76
N GLU A 55 5.39 11.84 -13.85
CA GLU A 55 3.95 12.09 -13.73
C GLU A 55 3.68 13.43 -13.06
N LYS A 56 2.49 14.00 -13.36
CA LYS A 56 1.98 15.19 -12.67
C LYS A 56 1.80 14.93 -11.18
N SER A 57 1.47 13.70 -10.80
CA SER A 57 1.22 13.33 -9.42
C SER A 57 2.33 12.51 -8.82
N LYS A 58 2.57 12.75 -7.54
CA LYS A 58 3.59 12.09 -6.71
C LYS A 58 2.99 11.07 -5.73
N THR A 59 1.70 10.78 -5.92
CA THR A 59 0.93 9.86 -5.07
C THR A 59 1.35 8.42 -5.31
N LYS A 60 1.34 7.62 -4.24
CA LYS A 60 1.70 6.20 -4.26
C LYS A 60 0.73 5.43 -3.39
N GLY A 61 0.36 4.23 -3.81
CA GLY A 61 -0.56 3.41 -3.05
C GLY A 61 -0.98 2.14 -3.74
N ILE A 62 -1.72 1.34 -2.98
CA ILE A 62 -2.18 0.01 -3.34
C ILE A 62 -3.64 -0.10 -2.93
N LEU A 63 -4.47 -0.56 -3.85
CA LEU A 63 -5.86 -0.91 -3.61
C LEU A 63 -5.97 -2.44 -3.58
N LEU A 64 -6.48 -2.98 -2.47
CA LEU A 64 -6.73 -4.41 -2.28
C LEU A 64 -8.24 -4.64 -2.23
N VAL A 65 -8.75 -5.58 -3.04
CA VAL A 65 -10.19 -5.87 -3.12
C VAL A 65 -10.41 -7.37 -2.98
N ARG A 66 -11.19 -7.80 -1.98
CA ARG A 66 -11.53 -9.21 -1.81
C ARG A 66 -12.72 -9.58 -2.70
N SER A 67 -12.50 -10.46 -3.68
CA SER A 67 -13.55 -11.03 -4.53
C SER A 67 -14.58 -11.80 -3.69
N GLY A 68 -15.86 -11.58 -3.97
CA GLY A 68 -16.96 -12.28 -3.31
C GLY A 68 -17.21 -11.86 -1.85
N ALA A 69 -16.57 -10.79 -1.38
CA ALA A 69 -16.80 -10.22 -0.04
C ALA A 69 -16.91 -8.69 -0.12
N ASP A 70 -17.65 -8.10 0.82
CA ASP A 70 -17.76 -6.64 0.94
C ASP A 70 -16.56 -6.05 1.70
N GLU A 71 -15.35 -6.30 1.19
CA GLU A 71 -14.11 -5.95 1.87
C GLU A 71 -13.06 -5.41 0.88
N ALA A 72 -12.68 -4.14 1.07
CA ALA A 72 -11.58 -3.50 0.35
C ALA A 72 -10.69 -2.71 1.31
N ALA A 73 -9.44 -2.48 0.92
CA ALA A 73 -8.50 -1.63 1.63
C ALA A 73 -7.71 -0.75 0.67
N TRP A 74 -7.58 0.53 1.01
CA TRP A 74 -6.75 1.49 0.28
C TRP A 74 -5.56 1.87 1.14
N PHE A 75 -4.39 1.48 0.67
CA PHE A 75 -3.11 1.74 1.29
C PHE A 75 -2.41 2.88 0.55
N VAL A 76 -2.10 3.96 1.25
CA VAL A 76 -1.42 5.15 0.69
C VAL A 76 -0.10 5.33 1.42
N HIS A 77 0.96 5.67 0.68
CA HIS A 77 2.28 5.90 1.26
C HIS A 77 3.07 6.97 0.52
N THR A 78 4.18 7.42 1.13
CA THR A 78 5.10 8.40 0.52
C THR A 78 6.44 7.80 0.06
N VAL A 79 6.68 6.52 0.34
CA VAL A 79 7.98 5.87 0.09
C VAL A 79 8.20 5.57 -1.40
N PRO A 80 9.25 6.11 -2.05
CA PRO A 80 9.63 5.74 -3.41
C PRO A 80 10.21 4.33 -3.47
N ASN A 81 10.08 3.65 -4.62
CA ASN A 81 10.61 2.31 -4.85
C ASN A 81 10.10 1.26 -3.82
N PHE A 82 9.00 1.57 -3.12
CA PHE A 82 8.50 0.72 -2.06
C PHE A 82 7.58 -0.35 -2.61
N LEU A 83 8.11 -1.55 -2.37
CA LEU A 83 7.57 -2.89 -2.42
C LEU A 83 7.01 -3.37 -3.76
N ALA A 84 7.73 -4.32 -4.36
CA ALA A 84 7.34 -4.96 -5.60
C ALA A 84 6.21 -5.99 -5.37
N TYR A 85 5.26 -6.01 -6.29
CA TYR A 85 4.17 -6.99 -6.30
C TYR A 85 4.72 -8.42 -6.45
N LEU A 86 4.20 -9.35 -5.65
CA LEU A 86 4.63 -10.76 -5.61
C LEU A 86 6.13 -10.97 -5.37
N SER A 87 6.76 -10.06 -4.64
CA SER A 87 8.15 -10.18 -4.18
C SER A 87 8.20 -10.27 -2.66
N ALA A 88 9.30 -10.80 -2.13
CA ALA A 88 9.60 -10.72 -0.70
C ALA A 88 9.56 -9.25 -0.22
N TYR A 89 9.20 -9.06 1.05
CA TYR A 89 9.21 -7.73 1.66
C TYR A 89 10.59 -7.10 1.53
N SER A 90 10.62 -5.87 1.05
CA SER A 90 11.83 -5.10 0.85
C SER A 90 11.61 -3.65 1.26
N TRP A 91 12.52 -3.14 2.08
CA TRP A 91 12.59 -1.73 2.44
C TRP A 91 13.73 -1.05 1.66
N PRO A 92 13.50 0.07 0.96
CA PRO A 92 14.55 0.81 0.27
C PRO A 92 15.52 1.46 1.28
N PRO A 93 16.82 1.05 1.36
CA PRO A 93 17.71 1.53 2.42
C PRO A 93 17.96 3.05 2.41
N ALA A 94 17.86 3.68 1.24
CA ALA A 94 18.00 5.13 1.09
C ALA A 94 16.87 5.93 1.80
N GLU A 95 15.76 5.28 2.12
CA GLU A 95 14.58 5.89 2.73
C GLU A 95 14.60 5.80 4.26
N THR A 96 15.51 5.02 4.86
CA THR A 96 15.60 4.86 6.33
C THR A 96 15.90 6.18 7.05
N ALA A 97 16.70 7.06 6.45
CA ALA A 97 17.04 8.35 7.04
C ALA A 97 15.96 9.43 6.81
N LYS A 98 14.86 9.10 6.13
CA LYS A 98 13.82 10.04 5.71
C LYS A 98 12.51 9.78 6.43
N GLY A 99 11.73 10.83 6.65
CA GLY A 99 10.39 10.73 7.22
C GLY A 99 9.38 10.27 6.17
N HIS A 100 8.64 9.21 6.47
CA HIS A 100 7.57 8.69 5.60
C HIS A 100 6.26 8.48 6.36
N MET A 101 5.16 8.51 5.63
CA MET A 101 3.83 8.26 6.16
C MET A 101 3.18 7.09 5.41
N PHE A 102 2.38 6.34 6.16
CA PHE A 102 1.53 5.28 5.66
C PHE A 102 0.12 5.46 6.22
N LEU A 103 -0.89 5.20 5.40
CA LEU A 103 -2.28 5.19 5.82
C LEU A 103 -2.98 4.00 5.15
N CYS A 104 -3.70 3.21 5.93
CA CYS A 104 -4.53 2.12 5.42
C CYS A 104 -5.98 2.35 5.84
N ILE A 105 -6.88 2.45 4.87
CA ILE A 105 -8.31 2.64 5.09
C ILE A 105 -9.02 1.38 4.63
N SER A 106 -9.68 0.66 5.53
CA SER A 106 -10.59 -0.43 5.18
C SER A 106 -11.99 0.13 4.90
N PHE A 107 -12.64 -0.33 3.83
CA PHE A 107 -13.95 0.17 3.42
C PHE A 107 -14.77 -0.91 2.72
N SER A 108 -16.09 -0.68 2.62
CA SER A 108 -17.03 -1.54 1.89
C SER A 108 -16.76 -1.44 0.38
N SER A 109 -16.82 -2.57 -0.32
CA SER A 109 -16.65 -2.64 -1.77
C SER A 109 -17.66 -1.75 -2.52
N ALA A 110 -18.79 -1.37 -1.89
CA ALA A 110 -19.72 -0.38 -2.43
C ALA A 110 -19.08 0.99 -2.74
N LEU A 111 -18.01 1.38 -2.03
CA LEU A 111 -17.30 2.65 -2.23
C LEU A 111 -16.15 2.56 -3.26
N LEU A 112 -15.92 1.40 -3.88
CA LEU A 112 -14.82 1.22 -4.84
C LEU A 112 -14.86 2.22 -6.00
N ASN A 113 -16.05 2.53 -6.52
CA ASN A 113 -16.19 3.52 -7.58
C ASN A 113 -15.75 4.92 -7.13
N SER A 114 -16.07 5.31 -5.90
CA SER A 114 -15.67 6.61 -5.34
C SER A 114 -14.15 6.68 -5.13
N VAL A 115 -13.55 5.62 -4.57
CA VAL A 115 -12.10 5.53 -4.39
C VAL A 115 -11.38 5.50 -5.76
N GLY A 116 -11.88 4.71 -6.71
CA GLY A 116 -11.33 4.65 -8.07
C GLY A 116 -11.37 6.00 -8.79
N LYS A 117 -12.45 6.78 -8.62
CA LYS A 117 -12.51 8.17 -9.10
C LYS A 117 -11.47 9.05 -8.42
N ALA A 118 -11.33 8.96 -7.09
CA ALA A 118 -10.34 9.73 -6.35
C ALA A 118 -8.89 9.42 -6.78
N ILE A 119 -8.58 8.15 -7.05
CA ILE A 119 -7.28 7.74 -7.62
C ILE A 119 -7.14 8.33 -9.02
N ARG A 120 -8.15 8.20 -9.89
CA ARG A 120 -8.11 8.74 -11.25
C ARG A 120 -7.91 10.26 -11.29
N TYR A 121 -8.53 11.02 -10.39
CA TYR A 121 -8.35 12.48 -10.29
C TYR A 121 -6.93 12.88 -9.93
N GLN A 122 -6.20 12.01 -9.22
CA GLN A 122 -4.80 12.23 -8.94
C GLN A 122 -3.91 11.94 -10.15
N GLU A 123 -4.43 11.41 -11.27
CA GLU A 123 -3.64 11.06 -12.47
C GLU A 123 -2.31 10.32 -12.15
N PRO A 124 -2.31 9.24 -11.34
CA PRO A 124 -1.08 8.52 -11.03
C PRO A 124 -0.69 7.54 -12.14
N TYR A 125 0.56 7.11 -12.13
CA TYR A 125 1.00 5.97 -12.91
C TYR A 125 0.58 4.66 -12.21
N VAL A 126 -0.31 3.90 -12.84
CA VAL A 126 -0.77 2.57 -12.41
C VAL A 126 0.14 1.51 -13.03
N TYR A 127 0.55 0.51 -12.24
CA TYR A 127 1.46 -0.56 -12.67
C TYR A 127 1.07 -1.94 -12.13
#